data_AF-A0A8T2MSE2-F1
#
_entry.id   AF-A0A8T2MSE2-F1
#
_cell.length_a   1.000
_cell.length_b   1.000
_cell.length_c   1.000
_cell.angle_alpha   90.00
_cell.angle_beta   90.00
_cell.angle_gamma   90.00
#
_symmetry.space_group_name_H-M   'P 1'
#
loop_
_entity.id
_entity.type
_entity.pdbx_description
1 polymer ?
#
loop_
_entity_poly.entity_id
_entity_poly.type
_entity_poly.pdbx_seq_one_letter_code
_entity_poly.pdbx_strand_id
1 'polypeptide(L)'
;MTTPPWGPSSSSDNTAGVVTRRGGFRRRLQDHYLLPVVIEDIGHPVLSSTGTLTVQVCACDRDGRLLSCSAEAIFLPVGLSKGALIAILVCIVILLGESPQVK
;
A
#
# COMPACT_ATOMS: atom_id res chain seq x y z
N MET A 1 -34.28 42.96 3.78
CA MET A 1 -32.81 42.89 3.60
C MET A 1 -32.50 41.59 2.89
N THR A 2 -32.46 41.62 1.57
CA THR A 2 -32.18 40.48 0.69
C THR A 2 -30.90 40.82 -0.07
N THR A 3 -29.81 40.12 0.21
CA THR A 3 -28.55 40.26 -0.51
C THR A 3 -28.70 39.73 -1.94
N PRO A 4 -28.10 40.38 -2.96
CA PRO A 4 -28.28 40.01 -4.36
C PRO A 4 -27.42 38.77 -4.75
N PRO A 5 -27.78 38.05 -5.83
CA PRO A 5 -27.27 36.69 -6.11
C PRO A 5 -25.90 36.64 -6.82
N TRP A 6 -25.09 37.70 -6.72
CA TRP A 6 -23.82 37.84 -7.44
C TRP A 6 -22.67 38.19 -6.50
N GLY A 7 -22.56 37.46 -5.40
CA GLY A 7 -21.29 37.30 -4.69
C GLY A 7 -20.55 36.10 -5.27
N PRO A 8 -19.20 36.08 -5.29
CA PRO A 8 -18.47 34.86 -5.63
C PRO A 8 -18.94 33.76 -4.67
N SER A 9 -19.64 32.75 -5.19
CA SER A 9 -19.93 31.55 -4.43
C SER A 9 -18.58 30.92 -4.12
N SER A 10 -18.11 31.06 -2.89
CA SER A 10 -16.94 30.34 -2.41
C SER A 10 -17.32 28.85 -2.30
N SER A 11 -17.43 28.17 -3.45
CA SER A 11 -17.43 26.71 -3.52
C SER A 11 -16.00 26.25 -3.22
N SER A 12 -15.62 26.35 -1.95
CA SER A 12 -14.27 26.05 -1.46
C SER A 12 -14.14 24.56 -1.17
N ASP A 13 -14.33 23.73 -2.18
CA ASP A 13 -13.96 22.34 -2.08
C ASP A 13 -12.53 22.23 -2.60
N ASN A 14 -11.54 22.39 -1.70
CA ASN A 14 -10.10 22.26 -2.00
C ASN A 14 -9.71 20.79 -2.25
N THR A 15 -10.54 20.07 -3.00
CA THR A 15 -10.46 18.63 -3.22
C THR A 15 -10.13 18.37 -4.68
N ALA A 16 -9.12 17.52 -4.92
CA ALA A 16 -8.76 17.04 -6.24
C ALA A 16 -9.13 15.55 -6.39
N GLY A 17 -9.68 15.18 -7.55
CA GLY A 17 -9.97 13.79 -7.90
C GLY A 17 -8.85 13.16 -8.72
N VAL A 18 -8.51 11.91 -8.42
CA VAL A 18 -7.57 11.12 -9.23
C VAL A 18 -8.38 10.17 -10.10
N VAL A 19 -8.23 10.29 -11.42
CA VAL A 19 -8.88 9.42 -12.41
C VAL A 19 -7.86 8.75 -13.30
N THR A 20 -8.13 7.51 -13.66
CA THR A 20 -7.26 6.74 -14.55
C THR A 20 -7.61 7.07 -16.01
N ARG A 21 -6.62 7.50 -16.79
CA ARG A 21 -6.83 7.87 -18.22
C ARG A 21 -6.81 6.66 -19.17
N ARG A 22 -6.25 5.53 -18.73
CA ARG A 22 -6.12 4.31 -19.53
C ARG A 22 -6.64 3.12 -18.73
N GLY A 23 -7.29 2.20 -19.42
CA GLY A 23 -7.70 0.91 -18.86
C GLY A 23 -6.52 -0.06 -18.84
N GLY A 24 -6.39 -0.81 -17.74
CA GLY A 24 -5.41 -1.89 -17.63
C GLY A 24 -4.17 -1.50 -16.84
N PHE A 25 -4.18 -1.82 -15.55
CA PHE A 25 -2.99 -1.79 -14.71
C PHE A 25 -2.48 -3.23 -14.53
N ARG A 26 -1.20 -3.46 -14.81
CA ARG A 26 -0.56 -4.76 -14.59
C ARG A 26 0.39 -4.65 -13.41
N ARG A 27 -0.04 -5.15 -12.25
CA ARG A 27 0.78 -5.18 -11.03
C ARG A 27 2.17 -5.81 -11.25
N ARG A 28 2.28 -6.83 -12.13
CA ARG A 28 3.57 -7.46 -12.47
C ARG A 28 4.55 -6.55 -13.22
N LEU A 29 4.05 -5.56 -13.96
CA LEU A 29 4.88 -4.63 -14.71
C LEU A 29 5.24 -3.42 -13.84
N GLN A 30 4.24 -2.90 -13.13
CA GLN A 30 4.41 -1.80 -12.20
C GLN A 30 3.28 -1.84 -11.17
N ASP A 31 3.65 -2.02 -9.91
CA ASP A 31 2.74 -2.08 -8.78
C ASP A 31 2.57 -0.71 -8.11
N HIS A 32 3.55 0.19 -8.21
CA HIS A 32 3.52 1.50 -7.57
C HIS A 32 3.73 2.64 -8.60
N TYR A 33 2.88 3.66 -8.54
CA TYR A 33 2.97 4.88 -9.35
C TYR A 33 3.15 6.09 -8.43
N LEU A 34 4.14 6.92 -8.72
CA LEU A 34 4.44 8.15 -7.97
C LEU A 34 3.91 9.34 -8.76
N LEU A 35 2.90 10.02 -8.23
CA LEU A 35 2.26 11.17 -8.86
C LEU A 35 2.67 12.45 -8.09
N PRO A 36 3.45 13.37 -8.68
CA PRO A 36 3.69 14.67 -8.06
C PRO A 36 2.39 15.49 -8.08
N VAL A 37 2.05 16.06 -6.94
CA VAL A 37 0.88 16.93 -6.73
C VAL A 37 1.39 18.30 -6.34
N VAL A 38 1.06 19.31 -7.15
CA VAL A 38 1.41 20.70 -6.89
C VAL A 38 0.17 21.42 -6.36
N ILE A 39 0.33 22.12 -5.25
CA ILE A 39 -0.70 22.95 -4.62
C ILE A 39 -0.21 24.39 -4.68
N GLU A 40 -1.03 25.29 -5.20
CA GLU A 40 -0.72 26.71 -5.34
C GLU A 40 -1.74 27.55 -4.57
N ASP A 41 -1.28 28.58 -3.87
CA ASP A 41 -2.16 29.58 -3.26
C ASP A 41 -2.57 30.65 -4.28
N ILE A 42 -3.56 31.46 -3.91
CA ILE A 42 -4.05 32.59 -4.74
C ILE A 42 -3.43 33.91 -4.24
N GLY A 43 -2.25 33.82 -3.59
CA GLY A 43 -1.55 34.92 -2.95
C GLY A 43 -0.77 35.82 -3.91
N HIS A 44 -0.23 36.91 -3.40
CA HIS A 44 0.71 37.78 -4.14
C HIS A 44 1.88 38.16 -3.21
N PRO A 45 3.07 37.55 -3.35
CA PRO A 45 3.44 36.58 -4.37
C PRO A 45 2.71 35.22 -4.19
N VAL A 46 2.49 34.52 -5.30
CA VAL A 46 1.96 33.15 -5.29
C VAL A 46 3.01 32.21 -4.71
N LEU A 47 2.59 31.31 -3.82
CA LEU A 47 3.43 30.25 -3.26
C LEU A 47 2.89 28.88 -3.66
N SER A 48 3.81 27.94 -3.90
CA SER A 48 3.50 26.56 -4.29
C SER A 48 4.19 25.55 -3.37
N SER A 49 3.50 24.44 -3.10
CA SER A 49 4.09 23.26 -2.46
C SER A 49 3.91 22.03 -3.35
N THR A 50 4.90 21.14 -3.37
CA THR A 50 4.85 19.89 -4.14
C THR A 50 4.89 18.70 -3.20
N GLY A 51 3.85 17.87 -3.24
CA GLY A 51 3.79 16.57 -2.57
C GLY A 51 3.87 15.42 -3.57
N THR A 52 4.07 14.20 -3.08
CA THR A 52 4.04 12.99 -3.91
C THR A 52 2.95 12.06 -3.42
N LEU A 53 2.03 11.71 -4.31
CA LEU A 53 0.97 10.74 -4.09
C LEU A 53 1.40 9.38 -4.64
N THR A 54 1.51 8.39 -3.76
CA THR A 54 1.81 7.00 -4.16
C THR A 54 0.53 6.22 -4.40
N VAL A 55 0.35 5.73 -5.63
CA VAL A 55 -0.79 4.90 -6.03
C VAL A 55 -0.32 3.45 -6.19
N GLN A 56 -0.94 2.54 -5.44
CA GLN A 56 -0.64 1.11 -5.49
C GLN A 56 -1.68 0.36 -6.33
N VAL A 57 -1.22 -0.52 -7.22
CA VAL A 57 -2.05 -1.39 -8.04
C VAL A 57 -2.30 -2.71 -7.31
N CYS A 58 -3.57 -2.98 -7.04
CA CYS A 58 -4.01 -4.25 -6.47
C CYS A 58 -4.57 -5.19 -7.54
N ALA A 59 -4.56 -6.48 -7.24
CA ALA A 59 -5.36 -7.47 -7.96
C ALA A 59 -6.81 -7.40 -7.46
N CYS A 60 -7.76 -7.34 -8.39
CA CYS A 60 -9.20 -7.32 -8.13
C CYS A 60 -9.89 -8.45 -8.89
N ASP A 61 -11.00 -8.93 -8.34
CA ASP A 61 -11.92 -9.83 -9.05
C ASP A 61 -12.78 -9.05 -10.06
N ARG A 62 -13.58 -9.75 -10.87
CA ARG A 62 -14.49 -9.20 -11.89
C ARG A 62 -15.50 -8.21 -11.29
N ASP A 63 -15.91 -8.43 -10.04
CA ASP A 63 -16.82 -7.56 -9.29
C ASP A 63 -16.11 -6.36 -8.65
N GLY A 64 -14.81 -6.15 -8.93
CA GLY A 64 -14.00 -5.08 -8.36
C GLY A 64 -13.60 -5.29 -6.90
N ARG A 65 -13.88 -6.47 -6.33
CA ARG A 65 -13.45 -6.82 -4.97
C ARG A 65 -11.95 -7.05 -4.93
N LEU A 66 -11.30 -6.53 -3.88
CA LEU A 66 -9.87 -6.71 -3.66
C LEU A 66 -9.52 -8.18 -3.42
N LEU A 67 -8.58 -8.69 -4.21
CA LEU A 67 -8.00 -10.03 -4.04
C LEU A 67 -6.63 -9.94 -3.35
N SER A 68 -5.78 -9.00 -3.76
CA SER A 68 -4.44 -8.83 -3.16
C SER A 68 -3.84 -7.47 -3.49
N CYS A 69 -3.49 -6.69 -2.46
CA CYS A 69 -2.85 -5.39 -2.59
C CYS A 69 -1.34 -5.37 -2.33
N SER A 70 -0.74 -6.54 -2.04
CA SER A 70 0.59 -6.72 -1.43
C SER A 70 0.47 -7.09 0.03
N ALA A 71 0.58 -8.39 0.29
CA ALA A 71 1.65 -8.83 1.15
C ALA A 71 2.72 -9.33 0.17
N GLU A 72 3.89 -8.70 0.11
CA GLU A 72 5.04 -9.58 0.14
C GLU A 72 4.76 -10.44 1.38
N ALA A 73 4.46 -11.72 1.18
CA ALA A 73 4.99 -12.65 2.14
C ALA A 73 6.46 -12.28 2.12
N ILE A 74 6.85 -11.45 3.10
CA ILE A 74 8.16 -11.47 3.66
C ILE A 74 8.24 -12.92 4.17
N PHE A 75 8.43 -13.87 3.23
CA PHE A 75 9.64 -14.64 3.25
C PHE A 75 10.73 -13.59 3.43
N LEU A 76 10.90 -13.16 4.70
CA LEU A 76 12.24 -13.03 5.22
C LEU A 76 12.89 -14.25 4.59
N PRO A 77 14.00 -14.11 3.87
CA PRO A 77 14.91 -15.22 3.87
C PRO A 77 15.19 -15.42 5.36
N VAL A 78 14.32 -16.19 6.03
CA VAL A 78 14.58 -16.88 7.26
C VAL A 78 15.65 -17.81 6.74
N GLY A 79 16.86 -17.25 6.75
CA GLY A 79 18.11 -17.93 6.55
C GLY A 79 18.28 -18.78 7.77
N LEU A 80 17.37 -19.72 7.97
CA LEU A 80 17.63 -20.89 8.76
C LEU A 80 18.74 -21.58 7.99
N SER A 81 19.96 -21.30 8.43
CA SER A 81 21.13 -22.07 8.05
C SER A 81 20.75 -23.54 8.12
N LYS A 82 21.33 -24.37 7.23
CA LYS A 82 21.12 -25.83 7.28
C LYS A 82 21.34 -26.38 8.70
N GLY A 83 22.23 -25.77 9.48
CA GLY A 83 22.45 -26.10 10.90
C GLY A 83 21.24 -25.81 11.80
N ALA A 84 20.53 -24.70 11.60
CA ALA A 84 19.34 -24.37 12.37
C ALA A 84 18.18 -25.35 12.07
N LEU A 85 18.07 -25.79 10.82
CA LEU A 85 17.10 -26.83 10.43
C LEU A 85 17.41 -28.18 11.10
N ILE A 86 18.68 -28.57 11.15
CA ILE A 86 19.12 -29.79 11.85
C ILE A 86 18.82 -29.69 13.34
N ALA A 87 19.15 -28.56 13.98
CA ALA A 87 18.90 -28.37 15.42
C ALA A 87 17.40 -28.47 15.76
N ILE A 88 16.53 -27.84 14.96
CA ILE A 88 15.08 -27.92 15.14
C ILE A 88 14.60 -29.37 15.01
N LEU A 89 15.08 -30.09 13.99
CA LEU A 89 14.67 -31.48 13.74
C LEU A 89 15.11 -32.41 14.87
N VAL A 90 16.33 -32.24 15.38
CA VAL A 90 16.83 -32.98 16.55
C VAL A 90 16.01 -32.65 17.80
N CYS A 91 15.71 -31.37 18.05
CA CYS A 91 14.84 -30.98 19.18
C CYS A 91 13.46 -31.64 19.10
N ILE A 92 12.86 -31.71 17.91
CA ILE A 92 11.56 -32.37 17.71
C ILE A 92 11.68 -33.88 17.99
N VAL A 93 12.74 -34.55 17.49
CA VAL A 93 12.95 -35.99 17.74
C VAL A 93 13.20 -36.28 19.21
N ILE A 94 13.90 -35.42 19.94
CA ILE A 94 14.09 -35.57 21.39
C ILE A 94 12.76 -35.33 22.09
N LEU A 95 12.07 -34.23 21.82
CA LEU A 95 10.81 -33.89 22.51
C LEU A 95 9.65 -34.85 22.19
N LEU A 96 9.60 -35.43 20.99
CA LEU A 96 8.56 -36.38 20.58
C LEU A 96 8.98 -37.85 20.74
N GLY A 97 10.29 -38.12 20.68
CA GLY A 97 10.88 -39.44 20.93
C GLY A 97 11.11 -39.73 22.40
N GLU A 98 11.03 -38.70 23.26
CA GLU A 98 10.83 -38.83 24.69
C GLU A 98 9.31 -38.86 24.96
N SER A 99 8.62 -39.97 24.68
CA SER A 99 8.38 -40.90 25.79
C SER A 99 9.68 -41.64 26.13
N PRO A 100 10.52 -41.06 27.00
CA PRO A 100 11.60 -41.83 27.56
C PRO A 100 10.94 -42.76 28.54
N GLN A 101 10.97 -44.06 28.26
CA GLN A 101 11.05 -44.99 29.37
C GLN A 101 12.41 -44.71 30.02
N VAL A 102 12.43 -43.73 30.94
CA VAL A 102 13.46 -43.62 31.96
C VAL A 102 13.37 -44.93 32.73
N LYS A 103 14.20 -45.89 32.33
CA LYS A 103 14.46 -47.11 33.09
C LYS A 103 15.94 -47.17 33.41
#